data_AF-A0A1H5K670-F1
#
_entry.id   AF-A0A1H5K670-F1
#
_cell.length_a   1.000
_cell.length_b   1.000
_cell.length_c   1.000
_cell.angle_alpha   90.00
_cell.angle_beta   90.00
_cell.angle_gamma   90.00
#
_symmetry.space_group_name_H-M   'P 1'
#
loop_
_entity.id
_entity.type
_entity.pdbx_description
1 polymer ?
#
loop_
_entity_poly.entity_id
_entity_poly.type
_entity_poly.pdbx_seq_one_letter_code
_entity_poly.pdbx_strand_id
1 'polypeptide(L)'
;MLTKLAMAAAILTLASTFPAPRAAAQNALGGAIGGAIVGGAIGGAATGRPGGAAAGAIIGGAAGAMIGAEAERRRGGYYWWHGGCYYGYPDGGYARVRRGYCY
;
A
#
# COMPACT_ATOMS: atom_id res chain seq x y z
N MET A 1 -16.78 17.70 19.24
CA MET A 1 -15.33 17.35 19.36
C MET A 1 -15.14 15.93 19.87
N LEU A 2 -15.79 15.51 20.96
CA LEU A 2 -15.73 14.13 21.47
C LEU A 2 -16.09 13.05 20.42
N THR A 3 -17.13 13.28 19.61
CA THR A 3 -17.56 12.35 18.55
C THR A 3 -16.54 12.18 17.42
N LYS A 4 -15.73 13.21 17.13
CA LYS A 4 -14.66 13.14 16.11
C LYS A 4 -13.46 12.33 16.61
N LEU A 5 -13.12 12.49 17.90
CA LEU A 5 -12.08 11.70 18.57
C LEU A 5 -12.48 10.23 18.70
N ALA A 6 -13.74 9.95 19.03
CA ALA A 6 -14.26 8.59 19.10
C ALA A 6 -14.24 7.89 17.73
N MET A 7 -14.59 8.61 16.65
CA MET A 7 -14.51 8.08 15.28
C MET A 7 -13.06 7.82 14.84
N ALA A 8 -12.14 8.73 15.13
CA ALA A 8 -10.72 8.55 14.83
C ALA A 8 -10.13 7.35 15.58
N ALA A 9 -10.47 7.19 16.87
CA ALA A 9 -10.05 6.03 17.67
C ALA A 9 -10.64 4.73 17.14
N ALA A 10 -11.93 4.72 16.76
CA ALA A 10 -12.59 3.55 16.18
C ALA A 10 -11.96 3.12 14.85
N ILE A 11 -11.63 4.07 13.98
CA ILE A 11 -10.91 3.80 12.72
C ILE A 11 -9.52 3.24 12.99
N LEU A 12 -8.81 3.76 13.99
CA LEU A 12 -7.47 3.30 14.35
C LEU A 12 -7.49 1.87 14.92
N THR A 13 -8.48 1.55 15.76
CA THR A 13 -8.68 0.19 16.29
C THR A 13 -9.09 -0.80 15.20
N LEU A 14 -9.89 -0.36 14.22
CA LEU A 14 -10.29 -1.20 13.11
C LEU A 14 -9.14 -1.41 12.11
N ALA A 15 -8.28 -0.40 11.92
CA ALA A 15 -7.05 -0.53 11.13
C ALA A 15 -6.07 -1.53 11.74
N SER A 16 -6.00 -1.62 13.07
CA SER A 16 -5.11 -2.57 13.77
C SER A 16 -5.56 -4.04 13.69
N THR A 17 -6.81 -4.31 13.31
CA THR A 17 -7.32 -5.67 13.12
C THR A 17 -7.26 -6.15 11.66
N PHE A 18 -6.92 -5.28 10.69
CA PHE A 18 -6.68 -5.73 9.31
C PHE A 18 -5.34 -6.47 9.23
N PRO A 19 -5.32 -7.77 8.86
CA PRO A 19 -4.08 -8.47 8.62
C PRO A 19 -3.35 -7.79 7.45
N ALA A 20 -2.05 -7.51 7.63
CA ALA A 20 -1.18 -6.94 6.60
C ALA A 20 -1.41 -7.67 5.26
N PRO A 21 -1.65 -6.96 4.15
CA PRO A 21 -2.15 -7.56 2.93
C PRO A 21 -1.18 -8.63 2.39
N ARG A 22 -1.68 -9.88 2.34
CA ARG A 22 -1.11 -10.97 1.56
C ARG A 22 -1.64 -10.85 0.12
N ALA A 23 -0.72 -10.68 -0.83
CA ALA A 23 -0.74 -11.10 -2.25
C ALA A 23 -0.13 -10.02 -3.13
N ALA A 24 1.01 -10.30 -3.74
CA ALA A 24 1.78 -9.38 -4.57
C ALA A 24 1.01 -8.84 -5.81
N ALA A 25 -0.02 -9.55 -6.29
CA ALA A 25 -0.91 -9.04 -7.34
C ALA A 25 -1.78 -7.83 -6.91
N GLN A 26 -1.87 -7.56 -5.61
CA GLN A 26 -2.69 -6.51 -5.00
C GLN A 26 -1.87 -5.26 -4.62
N ASN A 27 -0.60 -5.14 -4.97
CA ASN A 27 0.19 -4.01 -4.47
C ASN A 27 -0.24 -2.68 -5.10
N ALA A 28 -0.28 -2.58 -6.44
CA ALA A 28 -0.81 -1.40 -7.12
C ALA A 28 -2.33 -1.27 -6.94
N LEU A 29 -3.09 -2.33 -7.17
CA LEU A 29 -4.55 -2.26 -7.08
C LEU A 29 -5.05 -2.09 -5.64
N GLY A 30 -4.47 -2.80 -4.68
CA GLY A 30 -4.78 -2.68 -3.26
C GLY A 30 -4.23 -1.38 -2.66
N GLY A 31 -3.09 -0.89 -3.15
CA GLY A 31 -2.64 0.48 -2.88
C GLY A 31 -3.65 1.50 -3.41
N ALA A 32 -4.19 1.31 -4.61
CA ALA A 32 -5.20 2.19 -5.20
C ALA A 32 -6.51 2.18 -4.42
N ILE A 33 -7.02 1.00 -4.09
CA ILE A 33 -8.27 0.85 -3.35
C ILE A 33 -8.11 1.37 -1.92
N GLY A 34 -7.03 0.98 -1.24
CA GLY A 34 -6.75 1.44 0.12
C GLY A 34 -6.53 2.95 0.19
N GLY A 35 -5.75 3.49 -0.74
CA GLY A 35 -5.54 4.92 -0.89
C GLY A 35 -6.82 5.68 -1.20
N ALA A 36 -7.71 5.15 -2.04
CA ALA A 36 -8.98 5.78 -2.38
C ALA A 36 -9.97 5.80 -1.19
N ILE A 37 -10.05 4.70 -0.44
CA ILE A 37 -10.91 4.62 0.74
C ILE A 37 -10.44 5.62 1.81
N VAL A 38 -9.14 5.60 2.12
CA VAL A 38 -8.56 6.49 3.15
C VAL A 38 -8.62 7.94 2.70
N GLY A 39 -8.21 8.22 1.47
CA GLY A 39 -8.22 9.56 0.90
C GLY A 39 -9.64 10.14 0.82
N GLY A 40 -10.63 9.33 0.44
CA GLY A 40 -12.03 9.76 0.39
C GLY A 40 -12.64 10.01 1.77
N ALA A 41 -12.33 9.17 2.76
CA ALA A 41 -12.76 9.41 4.13
C ALA A 41 -12.17 10.71 4.70
N ILE A 42 -10.87 10.95 4.49
CA ILE A 42 -10.19 12.17 4.95
C ILE A 42 -10.71 13.40 4.19
N GLY A 43 -10.82 13.34 2.87
CA GLY A 43 -11.29 14.46 2.06
C GLY A 43 -12.75 14.83 2.35
N GLY A 44 -13.60 13.83 2.61
CA GLY A 44 -14.97 14.04 3.07
C GLY A 44 -15.04 14.64 4.46
N ALA A 45 -14.24 14.15 5.41
CA ALA A 45 -14.20 14.65 6.78
C ALA A 45 -13.59 16.07 6.89
N ALA A 46 -12.59 16.38 6.08
CA ALA A 46 -11.91 17.68 6.08
C ALA A 46 -12.77 18.78 5.46
N THR A 47 -13.50 18.47 4.39
CA THR A 47 -14.31 19.45 3.67
C THR A 47 -15.78 19.46 4.10
N GLY A 48 -16.26 18.40 4.74
CA GLY A 48 -17.67 18.20 5.07
C GLY A 48 -18.57 18.02 3.84
N ARG A 49 -17.99 17.78 2.66
CA ARG A 49 -18.70 17.78 1.36
C ARG A 49 -18.40 16.51 0.57
N PRO A 50 -19.38 15.98 -0.19
CA PRO A 50 -19.16 14.80 -1.04
C PRO A 50 -18.07 15.05 -2.10
N GLY A 51 -17.91 16.29 -2.56
CA GLY A 51 -16.84 16.67 -3.49
C GLY A 51 -15.43 16.47 -2.92
N GLY A 52 -15.22 16.73 -1.63
CA GLY A 52 -13.91 16.48 -1.00
C GLY A 52 -13.64 14.99 -0.81
N ALA A 53 -14.69 14.18 -0.59
CA ALA A 53 -14.55 12.72 -0.57
C ALA A 53 -14.17 12.16 -1.94
N ALA A 54 -14.80 12.65 -3.01
CA ALA A 54 -14.45 12.24 -4.37
C ALA A 54 -13.01 12.65 -4.74
N ALA A 55 -12.63 13.91 -4.46
CA ALA A 55 -11.29 14.40 -4.74
C ALA A 55 -10.22 13.64 -3.92
N GLY A 56 -10.48 13.42 -2.63
CA GLY A 56 -9.61 12.67 -1.75
C GLY A 56 -9.46 11.21 -2.18
N ALA A 57 -10.54 10.58 -2.65
CA ALA A 57 -10.49 9.20 -3.13
C ALA A 57 -9.68 9.07 -4.43
N ILE A 58 -9.83 10.00 -5.36
CA ILE A 58 -9.06 10.00 -6.61
C ILE A 58 -7.57 10.20 -6.31
N ILE A 59 -7.23 11.20 -5.49
CA ILE A 59 -5.83 11.52 -5.17
C ILE A 59 -5.20 10.39 -4.36
N GLY A 60 -5.86 9.93 -3.31
CA GLY A 60 -5.37 8.85 -2.47
C GLY A 60 -5.24 7.54 -3.24
N GLY A 61 -6.20 7.23 -4.12
CA GLY A 61 -6.14 6.04 -4.96
C GLY A 61 -5.05 6.10 -6.03
N ALA A 62 -4.87 7.23 -6.69
CA ALA A 62 -3.75 7.40 -7.62
C ALA A 62 -2.40 7.25 -6.89
N ALA A 63 -2.22 7.92 -5.75
CA ALA A 63 -0.99 7.85 -4.97
C ALA A 63 -0.70 6.43 -4.47
N GLY A 64 -1.71 5.74 -3.92
CA GLY A 64 -1.57 4.37 -3.47
C GLY A 64 -1.30 3.39 -4.61
N ALA A 65 -1.87 3.61 -5.80
CA ALA A 65 -1.58 2.82 -7.00
C ALA A 65 -0.11 2.92 -7.40
N MET A 66 0.42 4.15 -7.41
CA MET A 66 1.80 4.43 -7.78
C MET A 66 2.78 3.82 -6.77
N ILE A 67 2.54 3.99 -5.47
CA ILE A 67 3.37 3.39 -4.42
C ILE A 67 3.31 1.86 -4.49
N GLY A 68 2.13 1.30 -4.74
CA GLY A 68 1.95 -0.12 -4.91
C GLY A 68 2.66 -0.69 -6.14
N ALA A 69 2.63 0.04 -7.27
CA ALA A 69 3.36 -0.34 -8.47
C ALA A 69 4.87 -0.27 -8.26
N GLU A 70 5.36 0.76 -7.57
CA GLU A 70 6.77 0.92 -7.22
C GLU A 70 7.24 -0.16 -6.23
N ALA A 71 6.41 -0.52 -5.25
CA ALA A 71 6.70 -1.61 -4.33
C ALA A 71 6.82 -2.96 -5.06
N GLU A 72 5.99 -3.19 -6.08
CA GLU A 72 6.09 -4.37 -6.95
C GLU A 72 7.39 -4.33 -7.77
N ARG A 73 7.71 -3.18 -8.37
CA ARG A 73 8.96 -2.97 -9.12
C ARG A 73 10.20 -3.24 -8.27
N ARG A 74 10.18 -2.79 -7.00
CA ARG A 74 11.29 -3.00 -6.05
C ARG A 74 11.38 -4.42 -5.50
N ARG A 75 10.29 -5.19 -5.52
CA ARG A 75 10.29 -6.62 -5.16
C ARG A 75 10.90 -7.52 -6.23
N GLY A 76 10.81 -7.14 -7.50
CA GLY A 76 11.37 -7.89 -8.64
C GLY A 76 12.87 -7.69 -8.89
N GLY A 77 13.61 -7.14 -7.93
CA GLY A 77 15.03 -6.84 -8.06
C GLY A 77 15.90 -7.93 -7.42
N TYR A 78 17.01 -8.26 -8.08
CA TYR A 78 18.09 -9.00 -7.46
C TYR A 78 18.52 -8.28 -6.17
N TYR A 79 18.56 -9.00 -5.05
CA TYR A 79 18.96 -8.45 -3.76
C TYR A 79 20.06 -9.31 -3.14
N TRP A 80 21.00 -8.63 -2.47
CA TRP A 80 22.14 -9.27 -1.82
C TRP A 80 21.81 -9.55 -0.36
N TRP A 81 21.91 -10.81 0.08
CA TRP A 81 21.60 -11.23 1.45
C TRP A 81 22.53 -12.35 1.92
N HIS A 82 23.11 -12.24 3.12
CA HIS A 82 24.04 -13.22 3.72
C HIS A 82 25.10 -13.81 2.74
N GLY A 83 25.69 -12.99 1.89
CA GLY A 83 26.73 -13.43 0.94
C GLY A 83 26.21 -14.19 -0.30
N GLY A 84 24.89 -14.19 -0.52
CA GLY A 84 24.24 -14.72 -1.72
C GLY A 84 23.42 -13.66 -2.45
N CYS A 85 23.33 -13.80 -3.78
CA CYS A 85 22.40 -13.03 -4.60
C CYS A 85 21.09 -13.80 -4.70
N TYR A 86 19.98 -13.13 -4.42
CA TYR A 86 18.64 -13.71 -4.46
C TYR A 86 17.78 -12.90 -5.42
N TYR A 87 16.89 -13.58 -6.13
CA TYR A 87 15.92 -12.98 -7.03
C TYR A 87 14.52 -13.25 -6.47
N GLY A 88 13.75 -12.18 -6.25
CA GLY A 88 12.35 -12.26 -5.88
C GLY A 88 11.48 -12.50 -7.11
N TYR A 89 10.84 -13.67 -7.18
CA TYR A 89 9.83 -13.94 -8.18
C TYR A 89 8.51 -13.22 -7.82
N PRO A 90 7.72 -12.82 -8.84
CA PRO A 90 6.39 -12.24 -8.61
C PRO A 90 5.43 -13.20 -7.88
N ASP A 91 5.69 -14.51 -7.95
CA ASP A 91 4.97 -15.55 -7.20
C ASP A 91 5.28 -15.55 -5.69
N GLY A 92 6.13 -14.63 -5.21
CA GLY A 92 6.55 -14.53 -3.81
C GLY A 92 7.65 -15.51 -3.42
N GLY A 93 8.15 -16.31 -4.36
CA GLY A 93 9.30 -17.18 -4.18
C GLY A 93 10.63 -16.42 -4.25
N TYR A 94 11.64 -16.93 -3.56
CA TYR A 94 13.00 -16.39 -3.60
C TYR A 94 13.95 -17.47 -4.13
N ALA A 95 14.66 -17.17 -5.22
CA ALA A 95 15.63 -18.08 -5.82
C ALA A 95 17.04 -17.52 -5.67
N ARG A 96 17.98 -18.35 -5.20
CA ARG A 96 19.41 -17.97 -5.19
C ARG A 96 19.93 -17.98 -6.62
N VAL A 97 20.39 -16.83 -7.09
CA VAL A 97 20.97 -16.67 -8.43
C VAL A 97 22.49 -16.52 -8.36
N ARG A 98 23.16 -16.66 -9.50
CA ARG A 98 24.62 -16.47 -9.58
C ARG A 98 24.97 -15.06 -9.11
N ARG A 99 26.13 -14.93 -8.45
CA ARG A 99 26.64 -13.67 -7.90
C ARG A 99 26.72 -12.53 -8.92
N GLY A 100 26.84 -12.86 -10.21
CA GLY A 100 26.82 -11.87 -11.28
C GLY A 100 25.53 -11.07 -11.36
N TYR A 101 24.37 -11.62 -11.08
CA TYR A 101 23.13 -10.86 -11.27
C TYR A 101 22.92 -9.70 -10.27
N CYS A 102 23.78 -9.59 -9.24
CA CYS A 102 23.77 -8.50 -8.25
C CYS A 102 24.92 -7.48 -8.45
N TYR A 103 25.62 -7.45 -9.59
CA TYR A 103 26.64 -6.43 -9.89
C TYR A 103 26.05 -5.13 -10.44
#